data_AF-A0A949HU87-F1
#
_entry.id   AF-A0A949HU87-F1
#
_cell.length_a   1.000
_cell.length_b   1.000
_cell.length_c   1.000
_cell.angle_alpha   90.00
_cell.angle_beta   90.00
_cell.angle_gamma   90.00
#
_symmetry.space_group_name_H-M   'P 1'
#
loop_
_entity.id
_entity.type
_entity.pdbx_description
1 polymer ?
#
loop_
_entity_poly.entity_id
_entity_poly.type
_entity_poly.pdbx_seq_one_letter_code
_entity_poly.pdbx_strand_id
1 'polypeptide(L)'
;NQAVIYLGPFKEVLDDDGHRLERGRRHAVCDKTFQLYRKEPYKNFFAFIEPLEEIPAGEAKPFACGAIRIRHPQETKGQNHNVTTDAGQCCDGGNGGCC
;
A
#
# COMPACT_ATOMS: atom_id res chain seq x y z
N ASN A 1 7.73 -6.45 6.21
CA ASN A 1 6.66 -6.39 5.18
C ASN A 1 6.32 -4.95 4.81
N GLN A 2 7.17 -4.27 4.04
CA GLN A 2 6.91 -2.90 3.58
C GLN A 2 6.13 -2.89 2.27
N ALA A 3 5.35 -1.83 2.06
CA ALA A 3 4.63 -1.59 0.82
C ALA A 3 4.45 -0.09 0.55
N VAL A 4 4.27 0.26 -0.72
CA VAL A 4 3.96 1.62 -1.15
C VAL A 4 2.73 1.65 -2.06
N ILE A 5 2.05 2.79 -2.10
CA ILE A 5 0.99 3.09 -3.08
C ILE A 5 1.43 4.32 -3.87
N TYR A 6 1.48 4.20 -5.19
CA TYR A 6 1.73 5.34 -6.07
C TYR A 6 0.47 6.22 -6.16
N LEU A 7 0.60 7.51 -5.87
CA LEU A 7 -0.50 8.47 -5.78
C LEU A 7 -0.74 9.22 -7.09
N GLY A 8 0.25 9.31 -7.99
CA GLY A 8 0.14 10.02 -9.26
C GLY A 8 1.32 10.96 -9.50
N PRO A 9 1.25 11.87 -10.50
CA PRO A 9 0.06 12.26 -11.26
C PRO A 9 -0.35 11.26 -12.36
N PHE A 10 0.57 10.39 -12.79
CA PHE A 10 0.36 9.52 -13.94
C PHE A 10 -0.46 8.27 -13.60
N LYS A 11 -0.92 7.56 -14.63
CA LYS A 11 -1.66 6.30 -14.47
C LYS A 11 -0.77 5.20 -13.87
N GLU A 12 0.47 5.14 -14.31
CA GLU A 12 1.50 4.23 -13.84
C GLU A 12 2.88 4.84 -14.10
N VAL A 13 3.89 4.39 -13.34
CA VAL A 13 5.30 4.73 -13.56
C VAL A 13 6.14 3.47 -13.59
N LEU A 14 7.29 3.56 -14.28
CA LEU A 14 8.34 2.55 -14.25
C LEU A 14 9.57 3.22 -13.65
N ASP A 15 10.13 2.66 -12.59
CA ASP A 15 11.38 3.18 -12.02
C ASP A 15 12.63 2.62 -12.72
N ASP A 16 13.79 3.10 -12.29
CA ASP A 16 15.09 2.71 -12.86
C ASP A 16 15.44 1.22 -12.64
N ASP A 17 14.83 0.58 -11.64
CA ASP A 17 15.00 -0.85 -11.33
C ASP A 17 13.96 -1.72 -12.10
N GLY A 18 13.13 -1.12 -12.97
CA GLY A 18 12.11 -1.82 -13.76
C GLY A 18 10.81 -2.10 -13.02
N HIS A 19 10.60 -1.45 -11.88
CA HIS A 19 9.41 -1.62 -11.07
C HIS A 19 8.21 -0.85 -11.65
N ARG A 20 7.21 -1.57 -12.15
CA ARG A 20 5.96 -0.97 -12.60
C ARG A 20 5.02 -0.72 -11.42
N LEU A 21 4.62 0.53 -11.26
CA LEU A 21 3.80 1.02 -10.15
C LEU A 21 2.52 1.65 -10.68
N GLU A 22 1.41 0.94 -10.55
CA GLU A 22 0.07 1.44 -10.91
C GLU A 22 -0.49 2.39 -9.85
N ARG A 23 -1.11 3.50 -10.28
CA ARG A 23 -1.72 4.46 -9.35
C ARG A 23 -2.82 3.80 -8.52
N GLY A 24 -2.78 4.00 -7.20
CA GLY A 24 -3.76 3.48 -6.25
C GLY A 24 -3.60 1.99 -5.90
N ARG A 25 -2.62 1.28 -6.48
CA ARG A 25 -2.34 -0.13 -6.13
C ARG A 25 -1.27 -0.21 -5.04
N ARG A 26 -1.40 -1.22 -4.18
CA ARG A 26 -0.45 -1.51 -3.11
C ARG A 26 0.63 -2.47 -3.60
N HIS A 27 1.87 -1.97 -3.64
CA HIS A 27 3.02 -2.68 -4.16
C HIS A 27 3.98 -3.09 -3.04
N ALA A 28 4.37 -4.37 -3.01
CA ALA A 28 5.44 -4.82 -2.14
C ALA A 28 6.78 -4.29 -2.65
N VAL A 29 7.58 -3.72 -1.75
CA VAL A 29 8.93 -3.25 -2.06
C VAL A 29 9.92 -3.76 -1.03
N CYS A 30 11.20 -3.84 -1.42
CA CYS A 30 12.28 -4.08 -0.48
C CYS A 30 12.58 -2.81 0.34
N ASP A 31 13.33 -2.95 1.43
CA ASP A 31 13.66 -1.83 2.31
C ASP A 31 14.43 -0.72 1.57
N LYS A 32 15.39 -1.09 0.69
CA LYS A 32 16.11 -0.13 -0.15
C LYS A 32 15.15 0.78 -0.93
N THR A 33 14.20 0.20 -1.65
CA THR A 33 13.22 0.96 -2.45
C THR A 33 12.25 1.74 -1.57
N PHE A 34 11.83 1.17 -0.43
CA PHE A 34 10.98 1.85 0.53
C PHE A 34 11.63 3.12 1.07
N GLN A 35 12.91 3.06 1.45
CA GLN A 35 13.67 4.20 1.93
C GLN A 35 13.98 5.19 0.80
N LEU A 36 14.21 4.72 -0.43
CA LEU A 36 14.43 5.58 -1.59
C LEU A 36 13.20 6.47 -1.85
N TYR A 37 12.01 5.88 -1.91
CA TYR A 37 10.78 6.64 -2.20
C TYR A 37 10.43 7.62 -1.09
N ARG A 38 10.93 7.46 0.14
CA ARG A 38 10.76 8.44 1.24
C ARG A 38 11.59 9.72 1.07
N LYS A 39 12.53 9.75 0.13
CA LYS A 39 13.37 10.92 -0.16
C LYS A 39 12.77 11.77 -1.27
N GLU A 40 13.14 13.04 -1.31
CA GLU A 40 12.84 13.92 -2.46
C GLU A 40 13.57 13.41 -3.71
N PRO A 41 12.97 13.49 -4.90
CA PRO A 41 11.67 14.11 -5.22
C PRO A 41 10.46 13.16 -5.10
N TYR A 42 10.66 11.91 -4.66
CA TYR A 42 9.65 10.86 -4.73
C TYR A 42 8.58 10.95 -3.65
N LYS A 43 8.97 11.41 -2.45
CA LYS A 43 8.18 11.35 -1.21
C LYS A 43 6.71 11.75 -1.38
N ASN A 44 6.44 12.80 -2.16
CA ASN A 44 5.10 13.37 -2.31
C ASN A 44 4.20 12.58 -3.28
N PHE A 45 4.76 11.62 -4.02
CA PHE A 45 4.02 10.78 -4.97
C PHE A 45 3.67 9.40 -4.42
N PHE A 46 4.05 9.09 -3.18
CA PHE A 46 3.83 7.77 -2.58
C PHE A 46 3.19 7.86 -1.20
N ALA A 47 2.25 6.95 -0.93
CA ALA A 47 1.85 6.61 0.43
C ALA A 47 2.63 5.40 0.91
N PHE A 48 3.14 5.46 2.14
CA PHE A 48 4.00 4.44 2.74
C PHE A 48 3.20 3.59 3.71
N ILE A 49 3.35 2.27 3.61
CA ILE A 49 2.72 1.31 4.51
C ILE A 49 3.83 0.54 5.21
N GLU A 50 4.00 0.87 6.49
CA GLU A 50 4.90 0.16 7.39
C GLU A 50 4.33 -1.22 7.75
N PRO A 51 5.21 -2.19 8.04
CA PRO A 51 4.76 -3.48 8.54
C PRO A 51 4.12 -3.32 9.92
N LEU A 52 3.15 -4.19 10.23
CA LEU A 52 2.53 -4.25 11.55
C LEU A 52 3.55 -4.58 12.65
N GLU A 53 4.47 -5.48 12.34
CA GLU A 53 5.60 -5.85 13.19
C GLU A 53 6.89 -5.51 12.46
N GLU A 54 7.73 -4.70 13.10
CA GLU A 54 9.05 -4.38 12.58
C GLU A 54 9.94 -5.63 12.63
N ILE A 55 10.58 -5.94 11.51
CA ILE A 55 11.53 -7.04 11.39
C ILE A 55 12.93 -6.41 11.38
N PRO A 56 13.81 -6.73 12.35
CA PRO A 56 15.18 -6.23 12.36
C PRO A 56 15.92 -6.61 11.07
N ALA A 57 16.78 -5.72 10.57
CA ALA A 57 17.49 -5.92 9.29
C ALA A 57 18.32 -7.22 9.24
N GLY A 58 18.85 -7.69 10.37
CA GLY A 58 19.60 -8.95 10.45
C GLY A 58 18.74 -10.22 10.32
N GLU A 59 17.43 -10.12 10.53
CA GLU A 59 16.46 -11.22 10.44
C GLU A 59 15.60 -11.12 9.16
N ALA A 60 15.73 -10.02 8.42
CA ALA A 60 15.00 -9.79 7.19
C ALA A 60 15.45 -10.78 6.11
N LYS A 61 14.51 -11.60 5.63
CA LYS A 61 14.76 -12.51 4.51
C LYS A 61 14.98 -11.71 3.21
N PRO A 62 15.80 -12.23 2.28
CA PRO A 62 16.00 -11.61 0.97
C PRO A 62 14.65 -11.37 0.27
N PHE A 63 14.40 -10.13 -0.11
CA PHE A 63 13.24 -9.77 -0.92
C PHE A 63 13.57 -9.99 -2.39
N ALA A 64 12.66 -10.60 -3.15
CA ALA A 64 12.84 -10.78 -4.58
C ALA A 64 12.63 -9.44 -5.31
N CYS A 65 13.68 -8.62 -5.37
CA CYS A 65 13.65 -7.25 -5.92
C CYS A 65 13.34 -7.17 -7.42
N GLY A 66 13.31 -8.27 -8.17
CA GLY A 66 13.15 -8.22 -9.63
C GLY A 66 11.73 -7.99 -10.13
N ALA A 67 10.70 -8.25 -9.32
CA ALA A 67 9.31 -8.04 -9.71
C ALA A 67 8.52 -7.44 -8.56
N ILE A 68 7.97 -6.25 -8.77
CA ILE A 68 6.96 -5.72 -7.86
C ILE A 68 5.74 -6.62 -7.93
N ARG A 69 5.32 -7.13 -6.76
CA ARG A 69 4.08 -7.88 -6.59
C ARG A 69 3.03 -6.97 -5.98
N ILE A 70 1.84 -6.96 -6.56
CA ILE A 70 0.66 -6.34 -5.94
C ILE A 70 0.34 -7.15 -4.69
N ARG A 71 0.33 -6.51 -3.51
CA ARG A 71 -0.04 -7.19 -2.26
C ARG A 71 -1.54 -7.28 -2.12
N HIS A 72 -2.04 -8.47 -1.81
CA HIS A 72 -3.43 -8.63 -1.42
C HIS A 72 -3.64 -8.05 0.00
N PRO A 73 -4.78 -7.39 0.30
CA PRO A 73 -5.06 -6.87 1.65
C PRO A 73 -4.92 -7.92 2.78
N GLN A 74 -5.21 -9.19 2.47
CA GLN A 74 -5.09 -10.31 3.40
C GLN A 74 -3.66 -10.57 3.89
N GLU A 75 -2.62 -10.16 3.14
CA GLU A 75 -1.23 -10.38 3.55
C GLU A 75 -0.83 -9.56 4.77
N THR A 76 -1.48 -8.43 5.04
CA THR A 76 -1.17 -7.61 6.22
C THR A 76 -2.32 -7.48 7.19
N LYS A 77 -3.54 -7.84 6.78
CA LYS A 77 -4.71 -7.86 7.67
C LYS A 77 -5.04 -9.27 8.20
N GLY A 78 -4.40 -10.31 7.67
CA GLY A 78 -4.69 -11.72 7.98
C GLY A 78 -5.85 -12.27 7.16
N GLN A 79 -5.92 -13.61 7.03
CA GLN A 79 -6.94 -14.28 6.20
C GLN A 79 -8.38 -14.09 6.72
N ASN A 80 -8.54 -13.78 8.02
CA ASN A 80 -9.85 -13.68 8.70
C ASN A 80 -10.24 -12.23 9.06
N HIS A 81 -9.76 -11.23 8.31
CA HIS A 81 -10.16 -9.84 8.57
C HIS A 81 -11.61 -9.60 8.15
N ASN A 82 -12.54 -9.88 9.05
CA ASN A 82 -13.96 -9.57 8.96
C ASN A 82 -14.35 -8.58 10.06
N VAL A 83 -13.58 -7.49 10.21
CA VAL A 83 -13.95 -6.37 11.09
C VAL A 83 -14.73 -5.39 10.23
N THR A 84 -15.99 -5.71 10.00
CA THR A 84 -16.98 -4.74 9.53
C THR A 84 -17.56 -4.07 10.76
N THR A 85 -17.34 -2.76 10.92
CA THR A 85 -18.17 -1.98 11.84
C THR A 85 -19.62 -2.08 11.36
N ASP A 86 -20.56 -2.14 12.30
CA ASP A 86 -21.99 -2.12 11.96
C ASP A 86 -22.26 -0.93 11.03
N ALA A 87 -23.11 -1.14 10.01
CA ALA A 87 -23.49 -0.08 9.11
C ALA A 87 -24.32 0.91 9.93
N GLY A 88 -23.68 1.94 10.49
CA GLY A 88 -24.39 3.05 11.11
C GLY A 88 -25.45 3.51 10.12
N GLN A 89 -26.71 3.59 10.57
CA GLN A 89 -27.90 3.85 9.76
C GLN A 89 -27.64 4.99 8.77
N CYS A 90 -27.22 4.60 7.58
CA CYS A 90 -26.98 5.49 6.47
C CYS A 90 -28.28 5.45 5.69
N CYS A 91 -29.17 6.35 6.10
CA CYS A 91 -30.48 6.61 5.52
C CYS A 91 -31.53 5.54 5.86
N ASP A 92 -32.23 5.74 6.97
CA ASP A 92 -33.56 5.16 7.15
C ASP A 92 -34.41 5.65 5.98
N GLY A 93 -34.88 4.72 5.13
CA GLY A 93 -35.65 5.00 3.92
C GLY A 93 -37.02 5.65 4.20
N GLY A 94 -37.01 6.89 4.66
CA GLY A 94 -38.17 7.64 5.13
C GLY A 94 -37.94 9.14 5.02
N ASN A 95 -38.13 9.65 3.80
CA ASN A 95 -38.40 11.05 3.46
C ASN A 95 -37.29 12.10 3.75
N GLY A 96 -36.45 12.31 2.74
CA GLY A 96 -35.91 13.65 2.43
C GLY A 96 -34.49 13.94 2.92
N GLY A 97 -33.54 13.81 2.00
CA GLY A 97 -32.33 14.63 1.97
C GLY A 97 -31.12 14.09 2.73
N CYS A 98 -30.35 13.21 2.10
CA CYS A 98 -28.91 13.20 2.35
C CYS A 98 -28.26 14.13 1.33
N CYS A 99 -27.63 15.20 1.85
CA CYS A 99 -26.67 16.04 1.14
C CYS A 99 -25.34 15.31 0.97
#